data_AF-A0A7W0WDS3-F1
#
_entry.id   AF-A0A7W0WDS3-F1
#
_cell.length_a   1.000
_cell.length_b   1.000
_cell.length_c   1.000
_cell.angle_alpha   90.00
_cell.angle_beta   90.00
_cell.angle_gamma   90.00
#
_symmetry.space_group_name_H-M   'P 1'
#
loop_
_entity.id
_entity.type
_entity.pdbx_description
1 polymer ?
#
loop_
_entity_poly.entity_id
_entity_poly.type
_entity_poly.pdbx_seq_one_letter_code
_entity_poly.pdbx_strand_id
1 'polypeptide(L)'
;MRGRRSSRAPIATAVVRLTDVAPDGTSAQVTAGILNLTHRGSHADPSPLETGVATEMRVPMRGTAYRFLAGHRIRVSIASASWPAIWPAPYEAEYALHLAGAAGSEGSRLVLPTIPGGGSALPAPPFKTTAAGLREIGRYSAERPTWRVTEDVIDGSVTVSSSEAGERSTSDGRLTLYTSERFEMTARDDDPADARMSNEVVYRSRGHGSEVLVEASGTIQSTATDFHLDVGLNVTLDGAPFFQRSWVETIPRRLV
;
A
#
# COMPACT_ATOMS: atom_id res chain seq x y z
N MET A 1 13.09 -29.94 3.27
CA MET A 1 13.42 -29.82 4.71
C MET A 1 13.57 -28.33 5.02
N ARG A 2 12.51 -27.64 5.46
CA ARG A 2 12.62 -26.24 5.91
C ARG A 2 12.83 -26.27 7.43
N GLY A 3 14.05 -25.91 7.86
CA GLY A 3 14.40 -25.82 9.27
C GLY A 3 13.51 -24.78 9.96
N ARG A 4 13.02 -25.12 11.16
CA ARG A 4 12.21 -24.24 12.01
C ARG A 4 13.11 -23.12 12.55
N ARG A 5 13.28 -22.02 11.81
CA ARG A 5 13.96 -20.81 12.30
C ARG A 5 12.95 -20.03 13.14
N SER A 6 13.13 -20.01 14.46
CA SER A 6 12.34 -19.14 15.33
C SER A 6 12.69 -17.69 14.98
N SER A 7 11.78 -16.94 14.36
CA SER A 7 12.04 -15.54 14.03
C SER A 7 12.23 -14.73 15.30
N ARG A 8 13.39 -14.07 15.44
CA ARG A 8 13.64 -13.05 16.47
C ARG A 8 13.59 -11.67 15.83
N ALA A 9 12.47 -11.32 15.21
CA ALA A 9 12.34 -10.06 14.46
C ALA A 9 12.04 -8.88 15.40
N PRO A 10 12.99 -7.94 15.61
CA PRO A 10 12.74 -6.72 16.39
C PRO A 10 11.85 -5.71 15.66
N ILE A 11 11.64 -5.89 14.36
CA ILE A 11 10.79 -5.08 13.49
C ILE A 11 9.89 -6.04 12.70
N ALA A 12 8.58 -5.81 12.71
CA ALA A 12 7.62 -6.64 11.98
C ALA A 12 6.33 -5.86 11.70
N THR A 13 5.57 -6.27 10.69
CA THR A 13 4.34 -5.59 10.26
C THR A 13 3.15 -6.54 10.32
N ALA A 14 2.06 -6.18 10.99
CA ALA A 14 0.82 -6.92 10.91
C ALA A 14 -0.13 -6.31 9.88
N VAL A 15 -0.61 -7.13 8.96
CA VAL A 15 -1.65 -6.80 7.99
C VAL A 15 -2.88 -7.63 8.32
N VAL A 16 -3.94 -6.98 8.80
CA VAL A 16 -5.20 -7.62 9.17
C VAL A 16 -6.27 -7.20 8.17
N ARG A 17 -6.96 -8.16 7.54
CA ARG A 17 -8.05 -7.88 6.60
C ARG A 17 -9.34 -8.51 7.07
N LEU A 18 -10.42 -7.74 7.04
CA LEU A 18 -11.79 -8.19 7.22
C LEU A 18 -12.41 -8.40 5.84
N THR A 19 -12.96 -9.58 5.61
CA THR A 19 -13.53 -9.97 4.32
C THR A 19 -14.94 -10.53 4.52
N ASP A 20 -15.84 -10.16 3.61
CA ASP A 20 -17.12 -10.82 3.42
C ASP A 20 -16.98 -11.94 2.37
N VAL A 21 -17.29 -13.18 2.76
CA VAL A 21 -17.24 -14.35 1.89
C VAL A 21 -18.67 -14.81 1.60
N ALA A 22 -19.09 -14.67 0.35
CA ALA A 22 -20.38 -15.09 -0.14
C ALA A 22 -20.50 -16.63 -0.22
N PRO A 23 -21.72 -17.20 -0.25
CA PRO A 23 -21.93 -18.64 -0.33
C PRO A 23 -21.30 -19.32 -1.55
N ASP A 24 -21.10 -18.58 -2.64
CA ASP A 24 -20.44 -19.06 -3.86
C ASP A 24 -18.89 -19.02 -3.78
N GLY A 25 -18.34 -18.54 -2.66
CA GLY A 25 -16.90 -18.39 -2.42
C GLY A 25 -16.34 -17.02 -2.82
N THR A 26 -17.14 -16.15 -3.45
CA THR A 26 -16.74 -14.78 -3.77
C THR A 26 -16.34 -14.03 -2.50
N SER A 27 -15.21 -13.33 -2.56
CA SER A 27 -14.57 -12.73 -1.39
C SER A 27 -14.35 -11.23 -1.61
N ALA A 28 -15.08 -10.39 -0.87
CA ALA A 28 -14.97 -8.94 -0.92
C ALA A 28 -14.26 -8.40 0.33
N GLN A 29 -13.18 -7.63 0.16
CA GLN A 29 -12.53 -6.97 1.29
C GLN A 29 -13.44 -5.85 1.83
N VAL A 30 -13.80 -5.95 3.11
CA VAL A 30 -14.65 -4.98 3.83
C VAL A 30 -13.81 -3.83 4.39
N THR A 31 -12.68 -4.17 5.03
CA THR A 31 -11.69 -3.20 5.52
C THR A 31 -10.36 -3.91 5.79
N ALA A 32 -9.30 -3.13 5.96
CA ALA A 32 -7.99 -3.62 6.38
C ALA A 32 -7.35 -2.65 7.39
N GLY A 33 -6.52 -3.20 8.27
CA GLY A 33 -5.63 -2.48 9.16
C GLY A 33 -4.21 -2.96 8.91
N ILE A 34 -3.26 -2.02 8.91
CA ILE A 34 -1.84 -2.32 8.78
C ILE A 34 -1.13 -1.56 9.88
N LEU A 35 -0.26 -2.26 10.62
CA LEU A 35 0.56 -1.67 11.67
C LEU A 35 1.99 -2.21 11.61
N ASN A 36 2.97 -1.32 11.50
CA ASN A 36 4.33 -1.62 11.92
C ASN A 36 4.33 -1.77 13.45
N LEU A 37 4.62 -2.97 13.94
CA LEU A 37 4.44 -3.36 15.33
C LEU A 37 5.43 -2.66 16.28
N THR A 38 6.49 -2.02 15.76
CA THR A 38 7.36 -1.14 16.58
C THR A 38 6.60 0.11 17.06
N HIS A 39 5.53 0.50 16.36
CA HIS A 39 4.64 1.61 16.72
C HIS A 39 3.46 1.19 17.60
N ARG A 40 3.44 -0.03 18.16
CA ARG A 40 2.33 -0.55 18.98
C ARG A 40 1.90 0.36 20.14
N GLY A 41 2.84 1.11 20.71
CA GLY A 41 2.59 2.03 21.83
C GLY A 41 2.59 3.51 21.45
N SER A 42 3.29 3.90 20.38
CA SER A 42 3.42 5.28 19.94
C SER A 42 3.88 5.37 18.48
N HIS A 43 3.23 6.23 17.70
CA HIS A 43 3.74 6.55 16.36
C HIS A 43 4.92 7.52 16.39
N ALA A 44 5.02 8.35 17.44
CA ALA A 44 6.07 9.37 17.58
C ALA A 44 7.35 8.83 18.23
N ASP A 45 7.23 7.77 19.04
CA ASP A 45 8.33 7.13 19.76
C ASP A 45 8.23 5.60 19.61
N PRO A 46 8.53 5.06 18.41
CA PRO A 46 8.50 3.63 18.17
C PRO A 46 9.60 2.92 18.96
N SER A 47 9.35 1.68 19.38
CA SER A 47 10.32 0.85 20.08
C SER A 47 10.40 -0.56 19.49
N PRO A 48 11.58 -1.21 19.50
CA PRO A 48 11.71 -2.59 19.04
C PRO A 48 10.73 -3.55 19.70
N LEU A 49 10.44 -4.66 19.01
CA LEU A 49 9.73 -5.79 19.59
C LEU A 49 10.63 -6.61 20.50
N GLU A 50 10.08 -7.04 21.64
CA GLU A 50 10.69 -8.05 22.48
C GLU A 50 10.33 -9.45 21.94
N THR A 51 11.34 -10.19 21.50
CA THR A 51 11.13 -11.48 20.84
C THR A 51 10.81 -12.57 21.86
N GLY A 52 9.79 -13.39 21.57
CA GLY A 52 9.38 -14.49 22.45
C GLY A 52 8.45 -14.07 23.59
N VAL A 53 8.10 -12.78 23.68
CA VAL A 53 7.14 -12.27 24.68
C VAL A 53 5.79 -12.05 24.01
N ALA A 54 4.76 -12.73 24.52
CA ALA A 54 3.38 -12.51 24.08
C ALA A 54 2.96 -11.09 24.45
N THR A 55 2.67 -10.28 23.43
CA THR A 55 2.33 -8.85 23.59
C THR A 55 0.97 -8.58 22.94
N GLU A 56 0.08 -7.89 23.65
CA GLU A 56 -1.19 -7.43 23.08
C GLU A 56 -0.91 -6.35 22.01
N MET A 57 -1.33 -6.61 20.77
CA MET A 57 -1.22 -5.66 19.67
C MET A 57 -2.61 -5.19 19.24
N ARG A 58 -2.80 -3.87 19.15
CA ARG A 58 -4.04 -3.27 18.64
C ARG A 58 -3.82 -2.76 17.24
N VAL A 59 -4.33 -3.47 16.24
CA VAL A 59 -4.27 -3.07 14.84
C VAL A 59 -5.53 -2.28 14.49
N PRO A 60 -5.45 -0.95 14.29
CA PRO A 60 -6.61 -0.15 13.91
C PRO A 60 -7.04 -0.49 12.48
N MET A 61 -8.32 -0.79 12.31
CA MET A 61 -8.94 -1.04 11.00
C MET A 61 -9.46 0.27 10.42
N ARG A 62 -9.37 0.46 9.10
CA ARG A 62 -9.99 1.63 8.44
C ARG A 62 -11.51 1.63 8.63
N GLY A 63 -12.08 2.81 8.83
CA GLY A 63 -13.53 2.98 8.98
C GLY A 63 -14.30 2.50 7.75
N THR A 64 -15.41 1.81 7.96
CA THR A 64 -16.28 1.28 6.90
C THR A 64 -17.72 1.14 7.43
N ALA A 65 -18.69 1.21 6.52
CA ALA A 65 -20.09 0.89 6.80
C ALA A 65 -20.48 -0.25 5.87
N TYR A 66 -20.75 -1.43 6.44
CA TYR A 66 -20.94 -2.65 5.67
C TYR A 66 -22.03 -3.53 6.27
N ARG A 67 -22.79 -4.21 5.41
CA ARG A 67 -23.82 -5.17 5.81
C ARG A 67 -23.44 -6.55 5.28
N PHE A 68 -23.06 -7.45 6.18
CA PHE A 68 -22.90 -8.87 5.85
C PHE A 68 -24.29 -9.50 5.63
N LEU A 69 -24.51 -10.08 4.46
CA LEU A 69 -25.80 -10.67 4.10
C LEU A 69 -25.97 -12.04 4.75
N ALA A 70 -27.22 -12.51 4.85
CA ALA A 70 -27.51 -13.83 5.38
C ALA A 70 -26.82 -14.91 4.52
N GLY A 71 -26.25 -15.93 5.16
CA GLY A 71 -25.50 -17.00 4.48
C GLY A 71 -24.04 -16.66 4.19
N HIS A 72 -23.63 -15.40 4.29
CA HIS A 72 -22.23 -15.01 4.15
C HIS A 72 -21.40 -15.34 5.41
N ARG A 73 -20.08 -15.35 5.26
CA ARG A 73 -19.12 -15.57 6.35
C ARG A 73 -18.18 -14.38 6.51
N ILE A 74 -17.96 -14.00 7.77
CA ILE A 74 -16.91 -13.06 8.13
C ILE A 74 -15.58 -13.80 8.19
N ARG A 75 -14.59 -13.37 7.39
CA ARG A 75 -13.22 -13.90 7.42
C ARG A 75 -12.24 -12.84 7.86
N VAL A 76 -11.34 -13.22 8.76
CA VAL A 76 -10.16 -12.42 9.13
C VAL A 76 -8.91 -13.12 8.60
N SER A 77 -8.09 -12.39 7.84
CA SER A 77 -6.75 -12.86 7.46
C SER A 77 -5.69 -11.98 8.12
N ILE A 78 -4.62 -12.59 8.59
CA ILE A 78 -3.49 -11.91 9.22
C ILE A 78 -2.23 -12.33 8.45
N ALA A 79 -1.44 -11.35 8.02
CA ALA A 79 -0.20 -11.56 7.28
C ALA A 79 0.92 -10.65 7.82
N SER A 80 2.17 -11.05 7.60
CA SER A 80 3.37 -10.26 7.93
C SER A 80 3.79 -9.27 6.84
N ALA A 81 3.17 -9.38 5.65
CA ALA A 81 3.49 -8.58 4.47
C ALA A 81 2.24 -8.31 3.63
N SER A 82 2.33 -7.29 2.78
CA SER A 82 1.30 -6.94 1.79
C SER A 82 1.93 -6.33 0.54
N TRP A 83 2.88 -7.06 -0.06
CA TRP A 83 3.54 -6.64 -1.30
C TRP A 83 2.53 -6.52 -2.47
N PRO A 84 2.65 -5.53 -3.37
CA PRO A 84 3.55 -4.37 -3.35
C PRO A 84 2.98 -3.14 -2.62
N ALA A 85 1.85 -3.28 -1.92
CA ALA A 85 1.17 -2.15 -1.28
C ALA A 85 1.99 -1.51 -0.13
N ILE A 86 2.91 -2.26 0.45
CA ILE A 86 3.79 -1.82 1.55
C ILE A 86 5.16 -2.45 1.36
N TRP A 87 6.20 -1.67 1.62
CA TRP A 87 7.56 -2.17 1.65
C TRP A 87 7.73 -3.23 2.75
N PRO A 88 8.40 -4.37 2.50
CA PRO A 88 8.57 -5.41 3.49
C PRO A 88 9.38 -4.95 4.71
N ALA A 89 9.05 -5.49 5.89
CA ALA A 89 9.89 -5.36 7.07
C ALA A 89 11.24 -6.08 6.83
N PRO A 90 12.34 -5.66 7.48
CA PRO A 90 13.69 -6.18 7.17
C PRO A 90 13.94 -7.63 7.62
N TYR A 91 13.01 -8.25 8.35
CA TYR A 91 13.19 -9.58 8.91
C TYR A 91 11.98 -10.47 8.63
N GLU A 92 12.23 -11.76 8.40
CA GLU A 92 11.20 -12.78 8.46
C GLU A 92 10.52 -12.75 9.83
N ALA A 93 9.19 -12.80 9.86
CA ALA A 93 8.42 -12.77 11.09
C ALA A 93 7.45 -13.97 11.17
N GLU A 94 7.50 -14.66 12.30
CA GLU A 94 6.59 -15.75 12.69
C GLU A 94 5.63 -15.21 13.74
N TYR A 95 4.32 -15.39 13.51
CA TYR A 95 3.28 -14.96 14.44
C TYR A 95 2.60 -16.15 15.09
N ALA A 96 2.51 -16.12 16.42
CA ALA A 96 1.66 -16.99 17.20
C ALA A 96 0.43 -16.22 17.66
N LEU A 97 -0.75 -16.66 17.24
CA LEU A 97 -2.03 -16.08 17.68
C LEU A 97 -2.56 -16.85 18.88
N HIS A 98 -2.87 -16.14 19.95
CA HIS A 98 -3.42 -16.73 21.16
C HIS A 98 -4.94 -16.73 21.05
N LEU A 99 -5.56 -17.87 20.76
CA LEU A 99 -7.02 -17.96 20.70
C LEU A 99 -7.59 -18.25 22.10
N ALA A 100 -8.81 -17.74 22.36
CA ALA A 100 -9.48 -17.98 23.63
C ALA A 100 -9.65 -19.50 23.89
N GLY A 101 -9.43 -19.93 25.13
CA GLY A 101 -9.51 -21.33 25.56
C GLY A 101 -8.17 -22.02 25.83
N ALA A 102 -7.03 -21.43 25.48
CA ALA A 102 -5.72 -22.06 25.68
C ALA A 102 -5.12 -21.92 27.10
N ALA A 103 -5.54 -20.94 27.92
CA ALA A 103 -5.01 -20.74 29.28
C ALA A 103 -5.80 -19.71 30.13
N GLY A 104 -7.13 -19.58 29.96
CA GLY A 104 -7.91 -18.59 30.70
C GLY A 104 -7.65 -17.12 30.34
N SER A 105 -6.89 -16.83 29.28
CA SER A 105 -6.76 -15.48 28.70
C SER A 105 -7.92 -15.18 27.72
N GLU A 106 -8.24 -13.89 27.55
CA GLU A 106 -9.32 -13.43 26.65
C GLU A 106 -9.09 -13.73 25.16
N GLY A 107 -7.90 -14.18 24.78
CA GLY A 107 -7.51 -14.47 23.40
C GLY A 107 -7.54 -13.26 22.46
N SER A 108 -7.04 -13.45 21.24
CA SER A 108 -7.12 -12.51 20.14
C SER A 108 -8.58 -12.39 19.68
N ARG A 109 -9.05 -11.16 19.48
CA ARG A 109 -10.44 -10.88 19.11
C ARG A 109 -10.53 -9.78 18.06
N LEU A 110 -11.59 -9.82 17.26
CA LEU A 110 -12.02 -8.74 16.40
C LEU A 110 -13.13 -7.95 17.09
N VAL A 111 -12.95 -6.64 17.23
CA VAL A 111 -14.00 -5.75 17.76
C VAL A 111 -14.77 -5.13 16.60
N LEU A 112 -16.05 -5.48 16.49
CA LEU A 112 -16.95 -4.95 15.45
C LEU A 112 -17.94 -3.94 16.09
N PRO A 113 -17.94 -2.66 15.67
CA PRO A 113 -18.98 -1.72 16.06
C PRO A 113 -20.27 -2.07 15.31
N THR A 114 -21.12 -2.89 15.93
CA THR A 114 -22.40 -3.30 15.33
C THR A 114 -23.47 -2.25 15.59
N ILE A 115 -24.32 -2.01 14.58
CA ILE A 115 -25.54 -1.24 14.75
C ILE A 115 -26.64 -2.23 15.14
N PRO A 116 -27.26 -2.10 16.33
CA PRO A 116 -28.33 -3.01 16.75
C PRO A 116 -29.46 -3.05 15.73
N GLY A 117 -29.90 -4.25 15.35
CA GLY A 117 -31.09 -4.42 14.53
C GLY A 117 -32.32 -3.86 15.26
N GLY A 118 -33.07 -2.97 14.62
CA GLY A 118 -34.32 -2.42 15.18
C GLY A 118 -34.22 -1.05 15.84
N GLY A 119 -33.06 -0.38 15.84
CA GLY A 119 -33.02 1.05 16.12
C GLY A 119 -33.90 1.80 15.12
N SER A 120 -34.75 2.72 15.60
CA SER A 120 -35.55 3.64 14.77
C SER A 120 -34.70 4.08 13.58
N ALA A 121 -35.15 3.76 12.36
CA ALA A 121 -34.50 4.28 11.16
C ALA A 121 -34.37 5.79 11.37
N LEU A 122 -33.14 6.27 11.57
CA LEU A 122 -32.91 7.69 11.62
C LEU A 122 -33.49 8.24 10.32
N PRO A 123 -34.25 9.35 10.35
CA PRO A 123 -34.79 9.92 9.14
C PRO A 123 -33.66 10.05 8.13
N ALA A 124 -33.89 9.55 6.91
CA ALA A 124 -32.89 9.60 5.86
C ALA A 124 -32.37 11.05 5.78
N PRO A 125 -31.06 11.29 5.81
CA PRO A 125 -30.55 12.64 5.67
C PRO A 125 -31.09 13.21 4.36
N PRO A 126 -31.47 14.49 4.31
CA PRO A 126 -31.96 15.11 3.09
C PRO A 126 -30.78 15.29 2.11
N PHE A 127 -30.35 14.20 1.50
CA PHE A 127 -29.37 14.23 0.43
C PHE A 127 -30.05 14.72 -0.85
N LYS A 128 -29.38 15.60 -1.58
CA LYS A 128 -29.77 15.90 -2.97
C LYS A 128 -29.51 14.64 -3.79
N THR A 129 -30.58 14.02 -4.29
CA THR A 129 -30.49 12.87 -5.21
C THR A 129 -30.28 13.33 -6.65
N THR A 130 -30.58 14.60 -6.95
CA THR A 130 -30.22 15.21 -8.23
C THR A 130 -28.72 15.43 -8.25
N ALA A 131 -28.03 14.75 -9.18
CA ALA A 131 -26.62 14.99 -9.43
C ALA A 131 -26.41 16.48 -9.72
N ALA A 132 -25.44 17.10 -9.04
CA ALA A 132 -25.03 18.43 -9.40
C ALA A 132 -24.55 18.42 -10.86
N GLY A 133 -24.85 19.47 -11.62
CA GLY A 133 -24.23 19.66 -12.93
C GLY A 133 -22.72 19.68 -12.75
N LEU A 134 -22.03 18.65 -13.23
CA LEU A 134 -20.58 18.62 -13.19
C LEU A 134 -20.07 19.62 -14.21
N ARG A 135 -19.23 20.55 -13.77
CA ARG A 135 -18.53 21.45 -14.70
C ARG A 135 -17.60 20.59 -15.56
N GLU A 136 -17.63 20.78 -16.87
CA GLU A 136 -16.62 20.20 -17.75
C GLU A 136 -15.28 20.91 -17.47
N ILE A 137 -14.37 20.22 -16.78
CA ILE A 137 -13.07 20.77 -16.37
C ILE A 137 -12.01 20.54 -17.46
N GLY A 138 -12.28 19.67 -18.43
CA GLY A 138 -11.31 19.31 -19.46
C GLY A 138 -11.56 17.94 -20.07
N ARG A 139 -10.58 17.47 -20.82
CA ARG A 139 -10.56 16.13 -21.41
C ARG A 139 -9.42 15.32 -20.81
N TYR A 140 -9.62 14.01 -20.78
CA TYR A 140 -8.59 13.06 -20.37
C TYR A 140 -8.58 11.91 -21.39
N SER A 141 -7.39 11.59 -21.88
CA SER A 141 -7.12 10.43 -22.71
C SER A 141 -6.05 9.59 -22.03
N ALA A 142 -6.33 8.30 -21.83
CA ALA A 142 -5.40 7.37 -21.22
C ALA A 142 -4.91 6.35 -22.24
N GLU A 143 -3.64 6.00 -22.15
CA GLU A 143 -3.12 4.76 -22.72
C GLU A 143 -3.63 3.58 -21.89
N ARG A 144 -3.61 2.37 -22.45
CA ARG A 144 -4.05 1.18 -21.71
C ARG A 144 -3.07 0.91 -20.55
N PRO A 145 -3.49 1.02 -19.28
CA PRO A 145 -2.58 0.76 -18.17
C PRO A 145 -2.22 -0.73 -18.14
N THR A 146 -1.02 -1.02 -17.64
CA THR A 146 -0.59 -2.39 -17.40
C THR A 146 -0.32 -2.59 -15.91
N TRP A 147 -0.73 -3.76 -15.42
CA TRP A 147 -0.37 -4.27 -14.11
C TRP A 147 -0.04 -5.74 -14.30
N ARG A 148 1.22 -6.11 -14.12
CA ARG A 148 1.71 -7.47 -14.29
C ARG A 148 2.37 -7.92 -13.00
N VAL A 149 1.99 -9.10 -12.54
CA VAL A 149 2.64 -9.79 -11.44
C VAL A 149 3.34 -11.02 -12.02
N THR A 150 4.63 -11.15 -11.74
CA THR A 150 5.47 -12.28 -12.14
C THR A 150 6.00 -12.92 -10.87
N GLU A 151 5.76 -14.21 -10.70
CA GLU A 151 6.29 -15.01 -9.60
C GLU A 151 7.38 -15.93 -10.15
N ASP A 152 8.61 -15.76 -9.68
CA ASP A 152 9.70 -16.71 -9.94
C ASP A 152 9.76 -17.70 -8.79
N VAL A 153 9.35 -18.95 -9.05
CA VAL A 153 9.27 -20.00 -8.03
C VAL A 153 10.67 -20.53 -7.65
N ILE A 154 11.66 -20.41 -8.53
CA ILE A 154 13.03 -20.86 -8.27
C ILE A 154 13.80 -19.81 -7.47
N ASP A 155 13.68 -18.54 -7.85
CA ASP A 155 14.27 -17.40 -7.12
C ASP A 155 13.47 -17.03 -5.85
N GLY A 156 12.21 -17.47 -5.74
CA GLY A 156 11.34 -17.13 -4.61
C GLY A 156 10.88 -15.67 -4.59
N SER A 157 10.89 -15.01 -5.76
CA SER A 157 10.60 -13.57 -5.88
C SER A 157 9.26 -13.27 -6.54
N VAL A 158 8.69 -12.13 -6.15
CA VAL A 158 7.49 -11.56 -6.77
C VAL A 158 7.83 -10.18 -7.33
N THR A 159 7.76 -10.06 -8.64
CA THR A 159 7.95 -8.80 -9.37
C THR A 159 6.62 -8.24 -9.84
N VAL A 160 6.35 -6.98 -9.52
CA VAL A 160 5.21 -6.22 -10.03
C VAL A 160 5.72 -5.16 -11.00
N SER A 161 5.26 -5.24 -12.24
CA SER A 161 5.51 -4.22 -13.27
C SER A 161 4.21 -3.47 -13.56
N SER A 162 4.25 -2.15 -13.46
CA SER A 162 3.09 -1.28 -13.74
C SER A 162 3.48 -0.19 -14.73
N SER A 163 2.54 0.17 -15.60
CA SER A 163 2.68 1.36 -16.45
C SER A 163 1.34 2.06 -16.62
N GLU A 164 1.33 3.37 -16.44
CA GLU A 164 0.19 4.22 -16.76
C GLU A 164 0.70 5.44 -17.53
N ALA A 165 -0.04 5.83 -18.56
CA ALA A 165 0.23 7.06 -19.28
C ALA A 165 -1.08 7.69 -19.76
N GLY A 166 -1.08 9.01 -19.88
CA GLY A 166 -2.23 9.73 -20.37
C GLY A 166 -2.00 11.23 -20.45
N GLU A 167 -2.93 11.91 -21.11
CA GLU A 167 -2.91 13.35 -21.30
C GLU A 167 -4.21 13.96 -20.78
N ARG A 168 -4.07 15.03 -20.00
CA ARG A 168 -5.18 15.88 -19.55
C ARG A 168 -5.09 17.21 -20.27
N SER A 169 -6.23 17.76 -20.69
CA SER A 169 -6.30 19.11 -21.26
C SER A 169 -7.38 19.94 -20.57
N THR A 170 -7.20 21.24 -20.48
CA THR A 170 -8.27 22.17 -20.05
C THR A 170 -9.41 22.19 -21.06
N SER A 171 -10.59 22.65 -20.64
CA SER A 171 -11.78 22.74 -21.52
C SER A 171 -11.59 23.70 -22.70
N ASP A 172 -10.73 24.70 -22.56
CA ASP A 172 -10.33 25.63 -23.63
C ASP A 172 -9.12 25.13 -24.45
N GLY A 173 -8.55 23.96 -24.10
CA GLY A 173 -7.40 23.36 -24.76
C GLY A 173 -6.08 24.13 -24.62
N ARG A 174 -6.02 25.20 -23.80
CA ARG A 174 -4.84 26.06 -23.68
C ARG A 174 -3.71 25.44 -22.87
N LEU A 175 -4.02 24.48 -22.01
CA LEU A 175 -3.06 23.75 -21.20
C LEU A 175 -3.26 22.25 -21.39
N THR A 176 -2.17 21.55 -21.65
CA THR A 176 -2.11 20.08 -21.66
C THR A 176 -1.06 19.60 -20.68
N LEU A 177 -1.33 18.47 -20.02
CA LEU A 177 -0.41 17.77 -19.14
C LEU A 177 -0.42 16.30 -19.51
N TYR A 178 0.65 15.85 -20.13
CA TYR A 178 0.96 14.44 -20.31
C TYR A 178 1.71 13.92 -19.08
N THR A 179 1.29 12.76 -18.59
CA THR A 179 1.90 12.05 -17.48
C THR A 179 2.15 10.61 -17.90
N SER A 180 3.36 10.09 -17.68
CA SER A 180 3.68 8.68 -17.86
C SER A 180 4.49 8.21 -16.67
N GLU A 181 4.12 7.07 -16.10
CA GLU A 181 4.81 6.46 -14.97
C GLU A 181 4.97 4.97 -15.24
N ARG A 182 6.18 4.47 -15.04
CA ARG A 182 6.53 3.05 -15.12
C ARG A 182 7.23 2.65 -13.84
N PHE A 183 6.81 1.53 -13.27
CA PHE A 183 7.39 0.98 -12.05
C PHE A 183 7.69 -0.49 -12.24
N GLU A 184 8.81 -0.93 -11.69
CA GLU A 184 9.12 -2.34 -11.50
C GLU A 184 9.57 -2.53 -10.05
N MET A 185 8.92 -3.43 -9.33
CA MET A 185 9.15 -3.65 -7.91
C MET A 185 9.35 -5.15 -7.69
N THR A 186 10.42 -5.57 -7.01
CA THR A 186 10.66 -6.97 -6.65
C THR A 186 10.86 -7.13 -5.13
N ALA A 187 10.29 -8.17 -4.55
CA ALA A 187 10.54 -8.60 -3.17
C ALA A 187 10.65 -10.13 -3.10
N ARG A 188 11.22 -10.64 -2.00
CA ARG A 188 11.41 -12.06 -1.72
C ARG A 188 10.90 -12.42 -0.33
N ASP A 189 10.34 -13.62 -0.21
CA ASP A 189 9.80 -14.10 1.07
C ASP A 189 10.90 -14.58 2.02
N ASP A 190 12.01 -15.14 1.51
CA ASP A 190 13.12 -15.70 2.28
C ASP A 190 14.23 -14.68 2.61
N ASP A 191 14.24 -13.56 1.89
CA ASP A 191 15.05 -12.37 2.20
C ASP A 191 14.22 -11.09 2.02
N PRO A 192 13.33 -10.76 2.98
CA PRO A 192 12.47 -9.58 2.86
C PRO A 192 13.25 -8.26 2.99
N ALA A 193 14.52 -8.31 3.42
CA ALA A 193 15.39 -7.15 3.39
C ALA A 193 15.78 -6.76 1.95
N ASP A 194 15.90 -7.72 1.03
CA ASP A 194 16.23 -7.50 -0.38
C ASP A 194 14.97 -7.23 -1.23
N ALA A 195 14.33 -6.11 -0.94
CA ALA A 195 13.30 -5.53 -1.78
C ALA A 195 13.89 -4.39 -2.62
N ARG A 196 13.40 -4.24 -3.84
CA ARG A 196 13.86 -3.22 -4.79
C ARG A 196 12.72 -2.65 -5.62
N MET A 197 12.88 -1.41 -6.04
CA MET A 197 12.01 -0.70 -6.97
C MET A 197 12.86 0.10 -7.95
N SER A 198 12.45 0.13 -9.21
CA SER A 198 12.91 1.09 -10.20
C SER A 198 11.72 1.78 -10.85
N ASN A 199 11.88 3.05 -11.24
CA ASN A 199 10.84 3.80 -11.91
C ASN A 199 11.38 4.77 -12.95
N GLU A 200 10.50 5.08 -13.91
CA GLU A 200 10.67 6.14 -14.89
C GLU A 200 9.38 6.97 -14.92
N VAL A 201 9.51 8.28 -14.83
CA VAL A 201 8.38 9.22 -14.81
C VAL A 201 8.65 10.35 -15.79
N VAL A 202 7.62 10.68 -16.58
CA VAL A 202 7.63 11.79 -17.52
C VAL A 202 6.41 12.68 -17.26
N TYR A 203 6.65 13.95 -16.98
CA TYR A 203 5.63 15.00 -17.02
C TYR A 203 5.94 15.96 -18.15
N ARG A 204 4.98 16.16 -19.06
CA ARG A 204 5.11 17.13 -20.14
C ARG A 204 3.92 18.07 -20.13
N SER A 205 4.18 19.32 -19.77
CA SER A 205 3.19 20.38 -19.73
C SER A 205 3.37 21.27 -20.95
N ARG A 206 2.29 21.57 -21.68
CA ARG A 206 2.30 22.56 -22.77
C ARG A 206 1.18 23.56 -22.55
N GLY A 207 1.52 24.84 -22.57
CA GLY A 207 0.54 25.90 -22.48
C GLY A 207 1.18 27.28 -22.53
N HIS A 208 0.39 28.27 -22.91
CA HIS A 208 0.83 29.68 -22.94
C HIS A 208 2.11 29.94 -23.78
N GLY A 209 2.36 29.12 -24.80
CA GLY A 209 3.51 29.28 -25.70
C GLY A 209 4.80 28.60 -25.25
N SER A 210 4.78 27.87 -24.13
CA SER A 210 5.93 27.12 -23.64
C SER A 210 5.62 25.64 -23.39
N GLU A 211 6.66 24.82 -23.47
CA GLU A 211 6.69 23.42 -23.05
C GLU A 211 7.67 23.25 -21.89
N VAL A 212 7.21 22.57 -20.83
CA VAL A 212 8.07 22.08 -19.76
C VAL A 212 8.04 20.56 -19.78
N LEU A 213 9.19 19.94 -19.95
CA LEU A 213 9.37 18.49 -19.87
C LEU A 213 10.20 18.17 -18.64
N VAL A 214 9.66 17.31 -17.79
CA VAL A 214 10.30 16.76 -16.60
C VAL A 214 10.44 15.26 -16.80
N GLU A 215 11.66 14.76 -16.69
CA GLU A 215 12.00 13.35 -16.74
C GLU A 215 12.69 12.98 -15.44
N ALA A 216 12.19 11.95 -14.77
CA ALA A 216 12.79 11.45 -13.56
C ALA A 216 12.95 9.93 -13.62
N SER A 217 14.08 9.45 -13.16
CA SER A 217 14.35 8.02 -12.97
C SER A 217 14.73 7.78 -11.52
N GLY A 218 14.34 6.65 -10.96
CA GLY A 218 14.65 6.32 -9.57
C GLY A 218 14.91 4.84 -9.39
N THR A 219 15.79 4.52 -8.43
CA THR A 219 15.89 3.20 -7.84
C THR A 219 15.87 3.31 -6.32
N ILE A 220 15.23 2.33 -5.68
CA ILE A 220 15.26 2.12 -4.23
C ILE A 220 15.62 0.66 -4.03
N GLN A 221 16.64 0.37 -3.23
CA GLN A 221 16.95 -0.97 -2.76
C GLN A 221 17.05 -0.94 -1.24
N SER A 222 16.40 -1.87 -0.56
CA SER A 222 16.56 -2.00 0.88
C SER A 222 17.59 -3.06 1.26
N THR A 223 18.09 -2.93 2.47
CA THR A 223 18.78 -3.97 3.23
C THR A 223 18.08 -4.11 4.58
N ALA A 224 18.66 -4.91 5.48
CA ALA A 224 18.15 -5.03 6.84
C ALA A 224 18.26 -3.72 7.63
N THR A 225 19.20 -2.84 7.27
CA THR A 225 19.55 -1.64 8.04
C THR A 225 19.34 -0.34 7.29
N ASP A 226 19.24 -0.36 5.97
CA ASP A 226 19.25 0.86 5.15
C ASP A 226 18.34 0.76 3.92
N PHE A 227 17.97 1.92 3.38
CA PHE A 227 17.50 2.11 2.02
C PHE A 227 18.59 2.82 1.23
N HIS A 228 18.91 2.32 0.05
CA HIS A 228 19.79 2.97 -0.92
C HIS A 228 18.92 3.54 -2.04
N LEU A 229 19.03 4.85 -2.26
CA LEU A 229 18.25 5.58 -3.24
C LEU A 229 19.20 6.18 -4.28
N ASP A 230 18.87 6.00 -5.55
CA ASP A 230 19.49 6.71 -6.67
C ASP A 230 18.36 7.36 -7.49
N VAL A 231 18.36 8.68 -7.56
CA VAL A 231 17.33 9.46 -8.25
C VAL A 231 18.00 10.43 -9.22
N GLY A 232 17.52 10.45 -10.46
CA GLY A 232 17.86 11.43 -11.47
C GLY A 232 16.66 12.28 -11.83
N LEU A 233 16.87 13.58 -12.02
CA LEU A 233 15.87 14.54 -12.50
C LEU A 233 16.48 15.40 -13.60
N ASN A 234 15.80 15.45 -14.74
CA ASN A 234 16.08 16.33 -15.86
C ASN A 234 14.85 17.16 -16.18
N VAL A 235 15.04 18.47 -16.35
CA VAL A 235 13.97 19.42 -16.71
C VAL A 235 14.45 20.25 -17.89
N THR A 236 13.64 20.29 -18.94
CA THR A 236 13.84 21.17 -20.08
C THR A 236 12.69 22.17 -20.21
N LEU A 237 13.02 23.37 -20.66
CA LEU A 237 12.08 24.42 -21.03
C LEU A 237 12.28 24.68 -22.53
N ASP A 238 11.23 24.48 -23.31
CA ASP A 238 11.24 24.66 -24.77
C ASP A 238 12.39 23.89 -25.46
N GLY A 239 12.68 22.68 -24.94
CA GLY A 239 13.75 21.80 -25.42
C GLY A 239 15.16 22.15 -24.95
N ALA A 240 15.35 23.29 -24.28
CA ALA A 240 16.64 23.69 -23.70
C ALA A 240 16.77 23.17 -22.25
N PRO A 241 17.96 22.71 -21.81
CA PRO A 241 18.19 22.35 -20.43
C PRO A 241 17.86 23.51 -19.48
N PHE A 242 16.98 23.26 -18.52
CA PHE A 242 16.56 24.23 -17.51
C PHE A 242 17.09 23.88 -16.12
N PHE A 243 16.98 22.60 -15.73
CA PHE A 243 17.46 22.11 -14.45
C PHE A 243 17.81 20.62 -14.54
N GLN A 244 18.91 20.22 -13.89
CA GLN A 244 19.27 18.82 -13.75
C GLN A 244 19.85 18.57 -12.37
N ARG A 245 19.49 17.45 -11.75
CA ARG A 245 20.05 17.03 -10.47
C ARG A 245 19.99 15.52 -10.30
N SER A 246 20.97 14.98 -9.59
CA SER A 246 20.96 13.60 -9.11
C SER A 246 21.13 13.55 -7.59
N TRP A 247 20.59 12.50 -6.99
CA TRP A 247 20.73 12.19 -5.57
C TRP A 247 21.13 10.74 -5.42
N VAL A 248 22.17 10.49 -4.63
CA VAL A 248 22.54 9.17 -4.18
C VAL A 248 22.58 9.22 -2.67
N GLU A 249 21.61 8.57 -2.03
CA GLU A 249 21.42 8.64 -0.58
C GLU A 249 21.32 7.25 0.03
N THR A 250 21.81 7.14 1.26
CA THR A 250 21.60 5.97 2.11
C THR A 250 20.86 6.41 3.34
N ILE A 251 19.65 5.88 3.54
CA ILE A 251 18.73 6.25 4.60
C ILE A 251 18.61 5.07 5.57
N PRO A 252 19.02 5.20 6.84
CA PRO A 252 18.88 4.12 7.81
C PRO A 252 17.42 3.74 8.08
N ARG A 253 17.15 2.43 8.15
CA ARG A 253 15.87 1.83 8.55
C ARG A 253 15.68 1.94 10.06
N ARG A 254 15.14 3.06 10.49
CA ARG A 254 14.84 3.30 11.91
C ARG A 254 13.48 2.71 12.27
N LEU A 255 13.49 1.43 12.65
CA LEU A 255 12.32 0.67 13.10
C LEU A 255 11.21 0.53 12.04
N VAL A 256 11.59 0.53 10.75
CA VAL A 256 10.72 0.39 9.57
C VAL A 256 11.26 -0.64 8.59
#